data_AF-A0AA43A3B4-F1
#
_entry.id   AF-A0AA43A3B4-F1
#
_cell.length_a   1.000
_cell.length_b   1.000
_cell.length_c   1.000
_cell.angle_alpha   90.00
_cell.angle_beta   90.00
_cell.angle_gamma   90.00
#
_symmetry.space_group_name_H-M   'P 1'
#
loop_
_entity.id
_entity.type
_entity.pdbx_description
1 polymer ?
#
loop_
_entity_poly.entity_id
_entity_poly.type
_entity_poly.pdbx_seq_one_letter_code
_entity_poly.pdbx_strand_id
1 'polypeptide(L)'
;MDELRLCSDDLCWRCDPSQFEFASTEELPPLEGIIGQERAMTAIDFGIGIRSRGFNLFILGQPGTGRTSTIKAHLASHAENQPVPDDWCYVHDFIDGTSPEYLRLPPGKGWEFKSDVDNLVERLSKDIPKIFAGRMYEKQRDRISKTYQRKQGELYTALELESKEEGFILQEGSDGPTLSPLKDGKTLTGEEYEKLSPAEKTRLEKKSSALHKRIQEVTLEINRLEMIMQAEIADMEKSMMLIAIDQMYEEMQKKYHDFEHVVAYLEACKEDLLGRIEEFREQRKPQLIIPGMTIQTNEPSFDCYQVNLLVDNS
;
A
#
# COMPACT_ATOMS: atom_id res chain seq x y z
N MET A 1 -47.51 73.16 31.22
CA MET A 1 -46.14 72.57 31.26
C MET A 1 -45.77 72.11 32.66
N ASP A 2 -46.27 72.73 33.74
CA ASP A 2 -46.01 72.24 35.11
C ASP A 2 -46.71 70.92 35.47
N GLU A 3 -47.83 70.56 34.82
CA GLU A 3 -48.55 69.30 35.06
C GLU A 3 -47.80 68.03 34.58
N LEU A 4 -46.69 68.19 33.85
CA LEU A 4 -45.83 67.09 33.40
C LEU A 4 -44.45 67.13 34.07
N ARG A 5 -44.24 67.99 35.08
CA ARG A 5 -42.98 68.03 35.84
C ARG A 5 -42.91 66.85 36.80
N LEU A 6 -41.94 65.97 36.58
CA LEU A 6 -41.55 64.92 37.52
C LEU A 6 -40.68 65.52 38.62
N CYS A 7 -40.90 65.10 39.88
CA CYS A 7 -40.00 65.47 40.97
C CYS A 7 -38.71 64.63 40.89
N SER A 8 -37.64 65.04 41.56
CA SER A 8 -36.34 64.33 41.50
C SER A 8 -36.44 62.87 41.93
N ASP A 9 -37.36 62.55 42.84
CA ASP A 9 -37.57 61.19 43.30
C ASP A 9 -38.27 60.31 42.25
N ASP A 10 -39.14 60.89 41.40
CA ASP A 10 -39.79 60.18 40.29
C ASP A 10 -38.82 59.89 39.13
N LEU A 11 -37.66 60.54 39.10
CA LEU A 11 -36.64 60.35 38.07
C LEU A 11 -35.71 59.16 38.35
N CYS A 12 -35.79 58.56 39.54
CA CYS A 12 -34.89 57.49 39.97
C CYS A 12 -35.66 56.23 40.35
N TRP A 13 -35.37 55.13 39.65
CA TRP A 13 -35.76 53.82 40.15
C TRP A 13 -34.85 53.42 41.32
N ARG A 14 -35.44 53.05 42.47
CA ARG A 14 -34.72 52.57 43.65
C ARG A 14 -35.10 51.12 43.94
N CYS A 15 -34.09 50.27 44.06
CA CYS A 15 -34.25 48.91 44.56
C CYS A 15 -34.23 48.95 46.09
N ASP A 16 -35.29 48.48 46.75
CA ASP A 16 -35.32 48.38 48.22
C ASP A 16 -34.40 47.24 48.70
N PRO A 17 -33.29 47.51 49.41
CA PRO A 17 -32.38 46.45 49.84
C PRO A 17 -33.00 45.49 50.86
N SER A 18 -34.05 45.92 51.57
CA SER A 18 -34.72 45.09 52.58
C SER A 18 -35.50 43.92 51.99
N GLN A 19 -35.68 43.87 50.66
CA GLN A 19 -36.33 42.77 49.97
C GLN A 19 -35.46 41.51 49.84
N PHE A 20 -34.17 41.59 50.16
CA PHE A 20 -33.22 40.50 50.01
C PHE A 20 -32.80 39.92 51.37
N GLU A 21 -32.66 38.60 51.44
CA GLU A 21 -32.26 37.87 52.65
C GLU A 21 -30.73 37.65 52.77
N PHE A 22 -29.94 38.31 51.91
CA PHE A 22 -28.48 38.20 51.86
C PHE A 22 -27.81 39.57 51.96
N ALA A 23 -26.58 39.62 52.47
CA ALA A 23 -25.82 40.86 52.60
C ALA A 23 -25.02 41.21 51.34
N SER A 24 -24.54 40.19 50.62
CA SER A 24 -23.75 40.32 49.39
C SER A 24 -24.12 39.24 48.36
N THR A 25 -24.03 39.55 47.07
CA THR A 25 -24.21 38.55 45.99
C THR A 25 -23.12 37.48 45.99
N GLU A 26 -22.02 37.67 46.73
CA GLU A 26 -21.01 36.62 46.95
C GLU A 26 -21.53 35.44 47.78
N GLU A 27 -22.59 35.65 48.56
CA GLU A 27 -23.25 34.61 49.37
C GLU A 27 -24.19 33.74 48.53
N LEU A 28 -24.52 34.18 47.32
CA LEU A 28 -25.46 33.48 46.46
C LEU A 28 -24.74 32.40 45.64
N PRO A 29 -25.34 31.20 45.49
CA PRO A 29 -24.83 30.22 44.55
C PRO A 29 -24.86 30.81 43.13
N PRO A 30 -23.91 30.44 42.26
CA PRO A 30 -23.96 30.79 40.85
C PRO A 30 -25.29 30.36 40.25
N LEU A 31 -25.91 31.23 39.46
CA LEU A 31 -27.16 30.87 38.81
C LEU A 31 -26.91 29.76 37.78
N GLU A 32 -27.62 28.65 37.93
CA GLU A 32 -27.62 27.57 36.95
C GLU A 32 -28.63 27.86 35.84
N GLY A 33 -28.21 27.66 34.59
CA GLY A 33 -29.06 27.87 33.42
C GLY A 33 -28.98 29.29 32.84
N ILE A 34 -29.92 29.61 31.93
CA ILE A 34 -29.85 30.83 31.10
C ILE A 34 -31.07 31.69 31.37
N ILE A 35 -30.82 32.94 31.76
CA ILE A 35 -31.88 33.89 32.12
C ILE A 35 -32.58 34.40 30.86
N GLY A 36 -33.91 34.28 30.82
CA GLY A 36 -34.75 34.99 29.85
C GLY A 36 -34.62 34.53 28.39
N GLN A 37 -34.07 33.33 28.14
CA GLN A 37 -33.84 32.79 26.80
C GLN A 37 -34.59 31.47 26.53
N GLU A 38 -35.74 31.25 27.18
CA GLU A 38 -36.52 30.00 27.08
C GLU A 38 -36.84 29.61 25.62
N ARG A 39 -37.20 30.59 24.79
CA ARG A 39 -37.46 30.36 23.35
C ARG A 39 -36.21 29.87 22.61
N ALA A 40 -35.05 30.45 22.92
CA ALA A 40 -33.80 30.05 22.28
C ALA A 40 -33.42 28.63 22.71
N MET A 41 -33.59 28.30 24.00
CA MET A 41 -33.32 26.96 24.52
C MET A 41 -34.22 25.89 23.90
N THR A 42 -35.52 26.17 23.79
CA THR A 42 -36.47 25.27 23.12
C THR A 42 -36.06 25.01 21.67
N ALA A 43 -35.58 26.03 20.95
CA ALA A 43 -35.12 25.89 19.58
C ALA A 43 -33.80 25.10 19.47
N ILE A 44 -32.89 25.29 20.43
CA ILE A 44 -31.65 24.52 20.55
C ILE A 44 -31.96 23.04 20.80
N ASP A 45 -32.82 22.74 21.78
CA ASP A 45 -33.23 21.36 22.11
C ASP A 45 -33.89 20.66 20.92
N PHE A 46 -34.81 21.35 20.27
CA PHE A 46 -35.44 20.86 19.05
C PHE A 46 -34.39 20.58 17.96
N GLY A 47 -33.45 21.50 17.74
CA GLY A 47 -32.40 21.36 16.74
C GLY A 47 -31.46 20.19 17.01
N ILE A 48 -30.99 20.03 18.24
CA ILE A 48 -30.12 18.92 18.66
C ILE A 48 -30.85 17.57 18.56
N GLY A 49 -32.16 17.55 18.80
CA GLY A 49 -32.98 16.34 18.68
C GLY A 49 -33.13 15.81 17.25
N ILE A 50 -32.83 16.60 16.22
CA ILE A 50 -32.94 16.17 14.81
C ILE A 50 -31.75 15.25 14.47
N ARG A 51 -32.04 13.97 14.21
CA ARG A 51 -31.03 12.97 13.80
C ARG A 51 -30.83 12.86 12.28
N SER A 52 -31.57 13.64 11.50
CA SER A 52 -31.50 13.64 10.04
C SER A 52 -30.32 14.46 9.53
N ARG A 53 -29.66 13.99 8.46
CA ARG A 53 -28.61 14.77 7.77
C ARG A 53 -29.18 16.03 7.12
N GLY A 54 -28.35 17.07 7.00
CA GLY A 54 -28.68 18.32 6.29
C GLY A 54 -29.25 19.44 7.17
N PHE A 55 -29.39 19.21 8.48
CA PHE A 55 -29.80 20.23 9.44
C PHE A 55 -28.59 20.76 10.19
N ASN A 56 -28.47 22.09 10.26
CA ASN A 56 -27.45 22.78 11.04
C ASN A 56 -28.14 23.82 11.92
N LEU A 57 -27.62 24.03 13.14
CA LEU A 57 -28.10 25.07 14.05
C LEU A 57 -27.28 26.35 13.87
N PHE A 58 -27.94 27.47 13.62
CA PHE A 58 -27.32 28.79 13.56
C PHE A 58 -27.85 29.69 14.68
N ILE A 59 -26.96 30.30 15.45
CA ILE A 59 -27.31 31.09 16.64
C ILE A 59 -27.03 32.57 16.38
N LEU A 60 -28.11 33.36 16.30
CA LEU A 60 -28.06 34.81 16.14
C LEU A 60 -28.38 35.52 17.47
N GLY A 61 -27.67 36.61 17.75
CA GLY A 61 -27.96 37.47 18.89
C GLY A 61 -26.93 38.59 19.03
N GLN A 62 -27.14 39.48 19.99
CA GLN A 62 -26.23 40.61 20.23
C GLN A 62 -24.86 40.13 20.75
N PRO A 63 -23.77 40.83 20.45
CA PRO A 63 -22.48 40.61 21.11
C PRO A 63 -22.60 40.74 22.64
N GLY A 64 -21.79 39.99 23.39
CA GLY A 64 -21.76 40.06 24.86
C GLY A 64 -22.85 39.27 25.60
N THR A 65 -23.76 38.60 24.89
CA THR A 65 -24.87 37.84 25.47
C THR A 65 -24.53 36.41 25.92
N GLY A 66 -23.24 36.03 25.93
CA GLY A 66 -22.80 34.71 26.39
C GLY A 66 -23.15 33.52 25.49
N ARG A 67 -23.71 33.74 24.29
CA ARG A 67 -24.19 32.71 23.33
C ARG A 67 -23.29 31.47 23.20
N THR A 68 -21.99 31.66 22.98
CA THR A 68 -21.04 30.56 22.78
C THR A 68 -20.85 29.74 24.05
N SER A 69 -20.70 30.39 25.21
CA SER A 69 -20.55 29.69 26.49
C SER A 69 -21.82 28.91 26.80
N THR A 70 -22.99 29.52 26.57
CA THR A 70 -24.30 28.93 26.73
C THR A 70 -24.49 27.67 25.89
N ILE A 71 -24.28 27.74 24.57
CA ILE A 71 -24.49 26.56 23.71
C ILE A 71 -23.48 25.46 24.00
N LYS A 72 -22.23 25.80 24.33
CA LYS A 72 -21.21 24.80 24.69
C LYS A 72 -21.56 24.06 25.98
N ALA A 73 -21.98 24.78 27.03
CA ALA A 73 -22.40 24.16 28.28
C ALA A 73 -23.60 23.23 28.07
N HIS A 74 -24.58 23.67 27.27
CA HIS A 74 -25.75 22.88 26.95
C HIS A 74 -25.43 21.62 26.13
N LEU A 75 -24.60 21.77 25.08
CA LEU A 75 -24.15 20.64 24.25
C LEU A 75 -23.31 19.64 25.05
N ALA A 76 -22.46 20.11 25.96
CA ALA A 76 -21.67 19.23 26.82
C ALA A 76 -22.56 18.37 27.73
N SER A 77 -23.51 19.00 28.43
CA SER A 77 -24.48 18.29 29.27
C SER A 77 -25.35 17.30 28.45
N HIS A 78 -25.73 17.67 27.23
CA HIS A 78 -26.46 16.77 26.35
C HIS A 78 -25.61 15.57 25.92
N ALA A 79 -24.34 15.80 25.58
CA ALA A 79 -23.40 14.78 25.09
C ALA A 79 -23.05 13.72 26.13
N GLU A 80 -23.03 14.06 27.42
CA GLU A 80 -22.77 13.11 28.52
C GLU A 80 -23.72 11.89 28.52
N ASN A 81 -24.92 12.06 27.98
CA ASN A 81 -25.94 11.01 27.91
C ASN A 81 -26.06 10.37 26.51
N GLN A 82 -25.14 10.68 25.60
CA GLN A 82 -25.11 10.12 24.24
C GLN A 82 -24.16 8.93 24.14
N PRO A 83 -24.37 8.03 23.16
CA PRO A 83 -23.37 7.02 22.82
C PRO A 83 -22.05 7.67 22.45
N VAL A 84 -20.95 7.05 22.89
CA VAL A 84 -19.60 7.48 22.50
C VAL A 84 -19.47 7.37 20.96
N PRO A 85 -19.00 8.41 20.26
CA PRO A 85 -18.85 8.38 18.82
C PRO A 85 -17.81 7.36 18.37
N ASP A 86 -18.00 6.82 17.16
CA ASP A 86 -17.03 5.94 16.51
C ASP A 86 -15.67 6.64 16.28
N ASP A 87 -14.60 5.85 16.30
CA ASP A 87 -13.26 6.24 15.87
C ASP A 87 -13.16 6.27 14.34
N TRP A 88 -12.31 7.16 13.81
CA TRP A 88 -12.10 7.31 12.37
C TRP A 88 -10.62 7.24 12.05
N CYS A 89 -10.26 6.31 11.16
CA CYS A 89 -8.90 6.15 10.65
C CYS A 89 -8.85 6.45 9.16
N TYR A 90 -7.77 7.06 8.69
CA TYR A 90 -7.41 7.11 7.27
C TYR A 90 -6.40 6.03 6.95
N VAL A 91 -6.59 5.42 5.79
CA VAL A 91 -5.70 4.41 5.22
C VAL A 91 -5.42 4.72 3.75
N HIS A 92 -4.35 4.15 3.22
CA HIS A 92 -4.01 4.32 1.82
C HIS A 92 -5.02 3.62 0.89
N ASP A 93 -5.39 4.28 -0.19
CA ASP A 93 -6.18 3.69 -1.28
C ASP A 93 -5.23 3.05 -2.29
N PHE A 94 -5.22 1.71 -2.34
CA PHE A 94 -4.37 0.96 -3.27
C PHE A 94 -4.94 0.86 -4.69
N ILE A 95 -6.17 1.35 -4.94
CA ILE A 95 -6.84 1.32 -6.24
C ILE A 95 -6.58 2.62 -7.01
N ASP A 96 -6.93 3.77 -6.43
CA ASP A 96 -6.77 5.08 -7.08
C ASP A 96 -5.50 5.80 -6.63
N GLY A 97 -5.09 5.64 -5.37
CA GLY A 97 -3.87 6.24 -4.81
C GLY A 97 -3.88 7.77 -4.70
N THR A 98 -4.92 8.47 -5.20
CA THR A 98 -5.00 9.93 -5.19
C THR A 98 -5.67 10.50 -3.94
N SER A 99 -6.40 9.67 -3.19
CA SER A 99 -7.07 10.06 -1.95
C SER A 99 -7.04 8.93 -0.92
N PRO A 100 -7.03 9.22 0.39
CA PRO A 100 -7.09 8.18 1.41
C PRO A 100 -8.52 7.62 1.56
N GLU A 101 -8.63 6.34 1.87
CA GLU A 101 -9.88 5.74 2.33
C GLU A 101 -10.05 5.91 3.84
N TYR A 102 -11.30 5.90 4.32
CA TYR A 102 -11.59 6.00 5.75
C TYR A 102 -12.16 4.68 6.29
N LEU A 103 -11.78 4.37 7.53
CA LEU A 103 -12.31 3.25 8.30
C LEU A 103 -13.05 3.80 9.52
N ARG A 104 -14.27 3.31 9.72
CA ARG A 104 -15.10 3.62 10.89
C ARG A 104 -15.04 2.45 11.87
N LEU A 105 -14.59 2.71 13.08
CA LEU A 105 -14.39 1.70 14.11
C LEU A 105 -15.13 2.08 15.40
N PRO A 106 -15.61 1.11 16.19
CA PRO A 106 -16.19 1.41 17.49
C PRO A 106 -15.21 2.18 18.40
N PRO A 107 -15.70 2.92 19.40
CA PRO A 107 -14.86 3.68 20.32
C PRO A 107 -13.70 2.87 20.90
N GLY A 108 -12.50 3.43 20.81
CA GLY A 108 -11.24 2.84 21.26
C GLY A 108 -10.65 1.73 20.39
N LYS A 109 -11.37 1.26 19.36
CA LYS A 109 -10.84 0.29 18.40
C LYS A 109 -9.90 0.91 17.38
N GLY A 110 -9.97 2.22 17.15
CA GLY A 110 -9.08 2.94 16.24
C GLY A 110 -7.62 2.88 16.68
N TRP A 111 -7.35 3.17 17.96
CA TRP A 111 -6.00 3.08 18.52
C TRP A 111 -5.48 1.63 18.52
N GLU A 112 -6.32 0.68 18.91
CA GLU A 112 -5.97 -0.75 18.92
C GLU A 112 -5.59 -1.23 17.51
N PHE A 113 -6.39 -0.88 16.50
CA PHE A 113 -6.12 -1.23 15.11
C PHE A 113 -4.83 -0.58 14.60
N LYS A 114 -4.64 0.72 14.85
CA LYS A 114 -3.40 1.40 14.48
C LYS A 114 -2.17 0.72 15.08
N SER A 115 -2.20 0.42 16.38
CA SER A 115 -1.06 -0.21 17.06
C SER A 115 -0.76 -1.60 16.51
N ASP A 116 -1.79 -2.39 16.19
CA ASP A 116 -1.60 -3.71 15.59
C ASP A 116 -0.98 -3.62 14.19
N VAL A 117 -1.45 -2.67 13.38
CA VAL A 117 -0.90 -2.45 12.03
C VAL A 117 0.55 -1.95 12.09
N ASP A 118 0.88 -1.03 13.01
CA ASP A 118 2.27 -0.56 13.18
C ASP A 118 3.22 -1.74 13.48
N ASN A 119 2.81 -2.66 14.36
CA ASN A 119 3.57 -3.87 14.67
C ASN A 119 3.68 -4.82 13.47
N LEU A 120 2.60 -4.98 12.71
CA LEU A 120 2.59 -5.78 11.49
C LEU A 120 3.56 -5.20 10.45
N VAL A 121 3.53 -3.89 10.22
CA VAL A 121 4.43 -3.17 9.31
C VAL A 121 5.89 -3.34 9.72
N GLU A 122 6.20 -3.22 11.01
CA GLU A 122 7.54 -3.49 11.51
C GLU A 122 7.97 -4.94 11.22
N ARG A 123 7.07 -5.90 11.41
CA ARG A 123 7.36 -7.31 11.11
C ARG A 123 7.56 -7.54 9.61
N LEU A 124 6.71 -6.95 8.76
CA LEU A 124 6.79 -7.05 7.29
C LEU A 124 8.14 -6.54 6.78
N SER A 125 8.54 -5.35 7.22
CA SER A 125 9.81 -4.73 6.84
C SER A 125 11.04 -5.58 7.21
N LYS A 126 10.96 -6.33 8.31
CA LYS A 126 12.05 -7.20 8.77
C LYS A 126 12.03 -8.57 8.11
N ASP A 127 10.87 -9.18 7.91
CA ASP A 127 10.77 -10.59 7.57
C ASP A 127 10.67 -10.84 6.07
N ILE A 128 10.02 -9.96 5.29
CA ILE A 128 9.90 -10.13 3.83
C ILE A 128 11.27 -10.20 3.15
N PRO A 129 12.23 -9.27 3.40
CA PRO A 129 13.55 -9.35 2.80
C PRO A 129 14.30 -10.66 3.12
N LYS A 130 14.11 -11.21 4.33
CA LYS A 130 14.78 -12.44 4.76
C LYS A 130 14.32 -13.66 3.95
N ILE A 131 13.11 -13.63 3.38
CA ILE A 131 12.61 -14.72 2.52
C ILE A 131 13.52 -14.87 1.30
N PHE A 132 13.81 -13.76 0.61
CA PHE A 132 14.66 -13.72 -0.59
C PHE A 132 16.16 -13.83 -0.27
N ALA A 133 16.56 -13.56 0.97
CA ALA A 133 17.92 -13.84 1.48
C ALA A 133 18.07 -15.29 1.99
N GLY A 134 16.98 -16.05 2.10
CA GLY A 134 16.96 -17.35 2.75
C GLY A 134 17.54 -18.49 1.91
N ARG A 135 18.15 -19.47 2.58
CA ARG A 135 18.68 -20.70 1.94
C ARG A 135 17.62 -21.51 1.20
N MET A 136 16.36 -21.47 1.65
CA MET A 136 15.28 -22.19 0.97
C MET A 136 14.96 -21.56 -0.39
N TYR A 137 14.91 -20.22 -0.47
CA TYR A 137 14.72 -19.50 -1.73
C TYR A 137 15.83 -19.83 -2.73
N GLU A 138 17.09 -19.70 -2.32
CA GLU A 138 18.25 -20.01 -3.17
C GLU A 138 18.20 -21.45 -3.70
N LYS A 139 17.91 -22.42 -2.82
CA LYS A 139 17.83 -23.83 -3.18
C LYS A 139 16.72 -24.12 -4.19
N GLN A 140 15.55 -23.52 -4.03
CA GLN A 140 14.43 -23.73 -4.96
C GLN A 140 14.70 -23.07 -6.31
N ARG A 141 15.19 -21.81 -6.31
CA ARG A 141 15.59 -21.10 -7.52
C ARG A 141 16.65 -21.88 -8.30
N ASP A 142 17.72 -22.32 -7.63
CA ASP A 142 18.79 -23.10 -8.26
C ASP A 142 18.29 -24.42 -8.83
N ARG A 143 17.32 -25.07 -8.18
CA ARG A 143 16.70 -26.31 -8.68
C ARG A 143 15.94 -26.03 -9.98
N ILE A 144 15.16 -24.96 -10.04
CA ILE A 144 14.42 -24.57 -11.25
C ILE A 144 15.42 -24.25 -12.36
N SER A 145 16.39 -23.37 -12.10
CA SER A 145 17.41 -22.98 -13.08
C SER A 145 18.18 -24.18 -13.64
N LYS A 146 18.65 -25.10 -12.79
CA LYS A 146 19.36 -26.31 -13.23
C LYS A 146 18.49 -27.22 -14.11
N THR A 147 17.18 -27.30 -13.83
CA THR A 147 16.25 -28.11 -14.62
C THR A 147 16.14 -27.59 -16.04
N TYR A 148 16.01 -26.27 -16.22
CA TYR A 148 15.91 -25.65 -17.54
C TYR A 148 17.25 -25.55 -18.26
N GLN A 149 18.35 -25.28 -17.55
CA GLN A 149 19.71 -25.34 -18.10
C GLN A 149 20.03 -26.73 -18.68
N ARG A 150 19.61 -27.81 -18.01
CA ARG A 150 19.77 -29.17 -18.54
C ARG A 150 19.00 -29.36 -19.85
N LYS A 151 17.73 -28.93 -19.90
CA LYS A 151 16.91 -29.02 -21.13
C LYS A 151 17.52 -28.22 -22.29
N GLN A 152 18.00 -27.00 -22.01
CA GLN A 152 18.69 -26.18 -23.01
C GLN A 152 19.98 -26.88 -23.50
N GLY A 153 20.76 -27.46 -22.60
CA GLY A 153 21.96 -28.22 -22.95
C GLY A 153 21.67 -29.47 -23.79
N GLU A 154 20.57 -30.18 -23.53
CA GLU A 154 20.11 -31.32 -24.34
C GLU A 154 19.75 -30.89 -25.78
N LEU A 155 19.03 -29.77 -25.94
CA LEU A 155 18.70 -29.20 -27.25
C LEU A 155 19.96 -28.79 -28.01
N TYR A 156 20.90 -28.12 -27.34
CA TYR A 156 22.16 -27.70 -27.96
C TYR A 156 23.01 -28.90 -28.38
N THR A 157 23.11 -29.93 -27.52
CA THR A 157 23.84 -31.16 -27.82
C THR A 157 23.26 -31.90 -29.03
N ALA A 158 21.93 -31.97 -29.13
CA ALA A 158 21.25 -32.56 -30.28
C ALA A 158 21.53 -31.80 -31.58
N LEU A 159 21.49 -30.46 -31.54
CA LEU A 159 21.80 -29.59 -32.67
C LEU A 159 23.27 -29.71 -33.10
N GLU A 160 24.19 -29.85 -32.15
CA GLU A 160 25.61 -30.08 -32.41
C GLU A 160 25.86 -31.41 -33.13
N LEU A 161 25.16 -32.48 -32.72
CA LEU A 161 25.24 -33.80 -33.34
C LEU A 161 24.68 -33.78 -34.77
N GLU A 162 23.50 -33.19 -34.96
CA GLU A 162 22.86 -33.01 -36.28
C GLU A 162 23.76 -32.22 -37.23
N SER A 163 24.38 -31.14 -36.74
CA SER A 163 25.33 -30.34 -37.52
C SER A 163 26.56 -31.15 -37.93
N LYS A 164 27.13 -31.96 -37.01
CA LYS A 164 28.29 -32.83 -37.29
C LYS A 164 27.97 -33.90 -38.33
N GLU A 165 26.81 -34.54 -38.24
CA GLU A 165 26.35 -35.55 -39.22
C GLU A 165 26.19 -34.95 -40.63
N GLU A 166 25.76 -33.69 -40.71
CA GLU A 166 25.63 -32.97 -41.97
C GLU A 166 26.96 -32.40 -42.51
N GLY A 167 28.05 -32.53 -41.74
CA GLY A 167 29.39 -32.10 -42.13
C GLY A 167 29.73 -30.66 -41.73
N PHE A 168 29.15 -30.17 -40.64
CA PHE A 168 29.40 -28.85 -40.07
C PHE A 168 29.78 -28.95 -38.59
N ILE A 169 30.47 -27.95 -38.08
CA ILE A 169 30.64 -27.74 -36.64
C ILE A 169 29.87 -26.48 -36.23
N LEU A 170 29.13 -26.60 -35.13
CA LEU A 170 28.46 -25.48 -34.48
C LEU A 170 29.43 -24.83 -33.50
N GLN A 171 29.51 -23.50 -33.52
CA GLN A 171 30.38 -22.72 -32.62
C GLN A 171 29.59 -21.55 -32.03
N GLU A 172 29.89 -21.17 -30.79
CA GLU A 172 29.39 -19.91 -30.23
C GLU A 172 30.13 -18.73 -30.88
N GLY A 173 29.39 -17.91 -31.61
CA GLY A 173 29.84 -16.62 -32.10
C GLY A 173 29.33 -15.47 -31.23
N SER A 174 29.86 -14.26 -31.45
CA SER A 174 29.43 -13.05 -30.76
C SER A 174 27.97 -12.68 -31.00
N ASP A 175 27.44 -13.05 -32.17
CA ASP A 175 26.05 -12.79 -32.57
C ASP A 175 25.17 -14.06 -32.50
N GLY A 176 25.65 -15.10 -31.79
CA GLY A 176 24.96 -16.38 -31.62
C GLY A 176 25.64 -17.55 -32.34
N PRO A 177 24.95 -18.71 -32.43
CA PRO A 177 25.54 -19.92 -33.00
C PRO A 177 25.91 -19.75 -34.47
N THR A 178 27.13 -20.09 -34.83
CA THR A 178 27.66 -20.04 -36.20
C THR A 178 28.04 -21.43 -36.70
N LEU A 179 27.82 -21.67 -38.00
CA LEU A 179 28.13 -22.94 -38.66
C LEU A 179 29.41 -22.82 -39.49
N SER A 180 30.35 -23.74 -39.27
CA SER A 180 31.56 -23.88 -40.09
C SER A 180 31.58 -25.23 -40.80
N PRO A 181 31.75 -25.29 -42.13
CA PRO A 181 31.78 -26.55 -42.86
C PRO A 181 33.04 -27.37 -42.54
N LEU A 182 32.92 -28.70 -42.59
CA LEU A 182 34.00 -29.65 -42.33
C LEU A 182 34.42 -30.37 -43.63
N LYS A 183 35.73 -30.60 -43.79
CA LYS A 183 36.32 -31.48 -44.80
C LYS A 183 37.38 -32.36 -44.12
N ASP A 184 37.27 -33.68 -44.29
CA ASP A 184 38.17 -34.66 -43.67
C ASP A 184 38.33 -34.48 -42.15
N GLY A 185 37.25 -34.08 -41.47
CA GLY A 185 37.23 -33.83 -40.02
C GLY A 185 37.85 -32.51 -39.56
N LYS A 186 38.27 -31.63 -40.48
CA LYS A 186 38.80 -30.30 -40.18
C LYS A 186 37.88 -29.20 -40.70
N THR A 187 37.82 -28.07 -39.99
CA THR A 187 37.10 -26.88 -40.44
C THR A 187 37.71 -26.34 -41.72
N LEU A 188 36.89 -26.16 -42.75
CA LEU A 188 37.27 -25.53 -44.00
C LEU A 188 37.54 -24.04 -43.77
N THR A 189 38.70 -23.57 -44.20
CA THR A 189 38.99 -22.13 -44.30
C THR A 189 38.33 -21.54 -45.56
N GLY A 190 38.15 -20.22 -45.60
CA GLY A 190 37.55 -19.55 -46.76
C GLY A 190 38.28 -19.83 -48.10
N GLU A 191 39.60 -19.90 -48.07
CA GLU A 191 40.40 -20.24 -49.27
C GLU A 191 40.22 -21.69 -49.74
N GLU A 192 40.01 -22.63 -48.82
CA GLU A 192 39.78 -24.04 -49.15
C GLU A 192 38.35 -24.28 -49.63
N TYR A 193 37.38 -23.52 -49.11
CA TYR A 193 36.01 -23.50 -49.61
C TYR A 193 35.98 -23.02 -51.07
N GLU A 194 36.75 -21.98 -51.41
CA GLU A 194 36.77 -21.45 -52.77
C GLU A 194 37.32 -22.42 -53.82
N LYS A 195 38.21 -23.34 -53.40
CA LYS A 195 38.80 -24.39 -54.24
C LYS A 195 37.86 -25.59 -54.47
N LEU A 196 36.69 -25.64 -53.81
CA LEU A 196 35.69 -26.70 -54.01
C LEU A 196 35.03 -26.60 -55.40
N SER A 197 34.59 -27.75 -55.92
CA SER A 197 33.85 -27.78 -57.17
C SER A 197 32.48 -27.09 -57.03
N PRO A 198 31.89 -26.56 -58.12
CA PRO A 198 30.57 -25.92 -58.07
C PRO A 198 29.49 -26.84 -57.47
N ALA A 199 29.53 -28.14 -57.78
CA ALA A 199 28.58 -29.12 -57.25
C ALA A 199 28.72 -29.33 -55.73
N GLU A 200 29.96 -29.32 -55.20
CA GLU A 200 30.21 -29.42 -53.76
C GLU A 200 29.78 -28.17 -53.00
N LYS A 201 30.04 -26.97 -53.56
CA LYS A 201 29.57 -25.69 -53.00
C LYS A 201 28.04 -25.67 -52.89
N THR A 202 27.33 -25.99 -53.97
CA THR A 202 25.84 -26.04 -53.95
C THR A 202 25.30 -27.06 -52.95
N ARG A 203 25.98 -28.21 -52.78
CA ARG A 203 25.59 -29.22 -51.77
C ARG A 203 25.75 -28.69 -50.35
N LEU A 204 26.88 -28.05 -50.04
CA LEU A 204 27.15 -27.45 -48.73
C LEU A 204 26.18 -26.29 -48.43
N GLU A 205 25.88 -25.44 -49.41
CA GLU A 205 24.91 -24.35 -49.27
C GLU A 205 23.51 -24.85 -48.92
N LYS A 206 23.05 -25.92 -49.59
CA LYS A 206 21.73 -26.51 -49.31
C LYS A 206 21.64 -27.08 -47.90
N LYS A 207 22.68 -27.80 -47.45
CA LYS A 207 22.76 -28.35 -46.09
C LYS A 207 22.88 -27.23 -45.05
N SER A 208 23.73 -26.25 -45.31
CA SER A 208 23.90 -25.05 -44.47
C SER A 208 22.56 -24.33 -44.30
N SER A 209 21.81 -24.11 -45.38
CA SER A 209 20.48 -23.47 -45.30
C SER A 209 19.48 -24.27 -44.47
N ALA A 210 19.49 -25.61 -44.56
CA ALA A 210 18.65 -26.46 -43.72
C ALA A 210 19.05 -26.38 -42.23
N LEU A 211 20.35 -26.46 -41.93
CA LEU A 211 20.86 -26.33 -40.57
C LEU A 211 20.58 -24.95 -39.97
N HIS A 212 20.68 -23.87 -40.76
CA HIS A 212 20.32 -22.52 -40.28
C HIS A 212 18.85 -22.44 -39.85
N LYS A 213 17.92 -23.07 -40.59
CA LYS A 213 16.52 -23.17 -40.17
C LYS A 213 16.38 -23.94 -38.86
N ARG A 214 17.11 -25.06 -38.74
CA ARG A 214 17.12 -25.87 -37.52
C ARG A 214 17.65 -25.10 -36.31
N ILE A 215 18.74 -24.35 -36.47
CA ILE A 215 19.30 -23.46 -35.44
C ILE A 215 18.25 -22.44 -35.00
N GLN A 216 17.54 -21.83 -35.95
CA GLN A 216 16.47 -20.86 -35.64
C GLN A 216 15.34 -21.51 -34.83
N GLU A 217 14.88 -22.69 -35.22
CA GLU A 217 13.86 -23.46 -34.47
C GLU A 217 14.30 -23.76 -33.03
N VAL A 218 15.51 -24.30 -32.86
CA VAL A 218 16.06 -24.63 -31.53
C VAL A 218 16.26 -23.37 -30.70
N THR A 219 16.70 -22.26 -31.29
CA THR A 219 16.86 -20.97 -30.60
C THR A 219 15.52 -20.47 -30.07
N LEU A 220 14.44 -20.56 -30.87
CA LEU A 220 13.09 -20.22 -30.41
C LEU A 220 12.64 -21.12 -29.24
N GLU A 221 12.98 -22.40 -29.28
CA GLU A 221 12.66 -23.33 -28.19
C GLU A 221 13.44 -23.01 -26.91
N ILE A 222 14.73 -22.67 -27.01
CA ILE A 222 15.56 -22.23 -25.89
C ILE A 222 14.99 -20.96 -25.25
N ASN A 223 14.62 -19.96 -26.05
CA ASN A 223 14.01 -18.72 -25.56
C ASN A 223 12.66 -19.00 -24.87
N ARG A 224 11.87 -19.95 -25.40
CA ARG A 224 10.63 -20.39 -24.75
C ARG A 224 10.89 -21.06 -23.41
N LEU A 225 11.92 -21.91 -23.32
CA LEU A 225 12.32 -22.53 -22.05
C LEU A 225 12.76 -21.48 -21.03
N GLU A 226 13.45 -20.43 -21.46
CA GLU A 226 13.83 -19.31 -20.60
C GLU A 226 12.61 -18.55 -20.08
N MET A 227 11.64 -18.23 -20.94
CA MET A 227 10.38 -17.60 -20.51
C MET A 227 9.62 -18.47 -19.48
N ILE A 228 9.55 -19.79 -19.71
CA ILE A 228 8.89 -20.71 -18.77
C ILE A 228 9.67 -20.76 -17.45
N MET A 229 11.00 -20.81 -17.49
CA MET A 229 11.84 -20.79 -16.30
C MET A 229 11.58 -19.54 -15.45
N GLN A 230 11.54 -18.35 -16.08
CA GLN A 230 11.27 -17.10 -15.38
C GLN A 230 9.86 -17.07 -14.77
N ALA A 231 8.86 -17.56 -15.50
CA ALA A 231 7.51 -17.69 -14.97
C ALA A 231 7.44 -18.65 -13.76
N GLU A 232 8.11 -19.80 -13.83
CA GLU A 232 8.14 -20.77 -12.72
C GLU A 232 8.87 -20.22 -11.49
N ILE A 233 9.93 -19.41 -11.68
CA ILE A 233 10.60 -18.68 -10.60
C ILE A 233 9.64 -17.64 -9.98
N ALA A 234 8.94 -16.86 -10.79
CA ALA A 234 7.98 -15.87 -10.30
C ALA A 234 6.82 -16.51 -9.51
N ASP A 235 6.28 -17.63 -10.00
CA ASP A 235 5.20 -18.38 -9.33
C ASP A 235 5.68 -18.97 -7.99
N MET A 236 6.90 -19.52 -7.95
CA MET A 236 7.54 -20.00 -6.73
C MET A 236 7.69 -18.86 -5.71
N GLU A 237 8.19 -17.70 -6.13
CA GLU A 237 8.37 -16.54 -5.26
C GLU A 237 7.05 -16.02 -4.71
N LYS A 238 6.04 -15.88 -5.57
CA LYS A 238 4.69 -15.49 -5.16
C LYS A 238 4.13 -16.46 -4.13
N SER A 239 4.31 -17.76 -4.33
CA SER A 239 3.86 -18.79 -3.39
C SER A 239 4.58 -18.70 -2.04
N MET A 240 5.90 -18.51 -2.05
CA MET A 240 6.69 -18.33 -0.82
C MET A 240 6.27 -17.08 -0.05
N MET A 241 6.05 -15.97 -0.75
CA MET A 241 5.64 -14.71 -0.15
C MET A 241 4.22 -14.75 0.38
N LEU A 242 3.28 -15.35 -0.36
CA LEU A 242 1.90 -15.53 0.08
C LEU A 242 1.82 -16.30 1.40
N ILE A 243 2.54 -17.44 1.51
CA ILE A 243 2.57 -18.22 2.75
C ILE A 243 3.07 -17.40 3.94
N ALA A 244 4.13 -16.61 3.73
CA ALA A 244 4.69 -15.77 4.78
C ALA A 244 3.72 -14.64 5.17
N ILE A 245 3.15 -13.94 4.20
CA ILE A 245 2.17 -12.87 4.42
C ILE A 245 0.94 -13.40 5.14
N ASP A 246 0.37 -14.52 4.70
CA ASP A 246 -0.82 -15.11 5.34
C ASP A 246 -0.56 -15.42 6.81
N GLN A 247 0.60 -15.98 7.14
CA GLN A 247 1.00 -16.23 8.53
C GLN A 247 1.14 -14.93 9.34
N MET A 248 1.59 -13.83 8.72
CA MET A 248 1.78 -12.54 9.40
C MET A 248 0.46 -11.81 9.64
N TYR A 249 -0.51 -11.98 8.73
CA TYR A 249 -1.83 -11.32 8.80
C TYR A 249 -2.89 -12.15 9.55
N GLU A 250 -2.66 -13.44 9.82
CA GLU A 250 -3.64 -14.36 10.39
C GLU A 250 -4.30 -13.83 11.69
N GLU A 251 -3.49 -13.28 12.61
CA GLU A 251 -4.00 -12.73 13.87
C GLU A 251 -4.91 -11.52 13.64
N MET A 252 -4.52 -10.62 12.73
CA MET A 252 -5.31 -9.45 12.39
C MET A 252 -6.62 -9.83 11.70
N GLN A 253 -6.59 -10.76 10.76
CA GLN A 253 -7.79 -11.21 10.05
C GLN A 253 -8.80 -11.85 11.01
N LYS A 254 -8.36 -12.63 12.00
CA LYS A 254 -9.25 -13.19 13.03
C LYS A 254 -9.80 -12.10 13.95
N LYS A 255 -8.94 -11.18 14.39
CA LYS A 255 -9.31 -10.12 15.34
C LYS A 255 -10.31 -9.13 14.75
N TYR A 256 -10.17 -8.78 13.47
CA TYR A 256 -10.99 -7.77 12.80
C TYR A 256 -12.03 -8.36 11.83
N HIS A 257 -12.33 -9.67 11.90
CA HIS A 257 -13.21 -10.35 10.95
C HIS A 257 -14.63 -9.74 10.81
N ASP A 258 -15.14 -9.13 11.87
CA ASP A 258 -16.47 -8.49 11.89
C ASP A 258 -16.47 -7.10 11.21
N PHE A 259 -15.30 -6.55 10.85
CA PHE A 259 -15.15 -5.23 10.24
C PHE A 259 -14.81 -5.34 8.75
N GLU A 260 -15.83 -5.47 7.91
CA GLU A 260 -15.69 -5.71 6.47
C GLU A 260 -14.69 -4.75 5.77
N HIS A 261 -14.77 -3.44 6.05
CA HIS A 261 -13.85 -2.46 5.47
C HIS A 261 -12.40 -2.62 5.95
N VAL A 262 -12.18 -3.07 7.20
CA VAL A 262 -10.83 -3.37 7.70
C VAL A 262 -10.29 -4.61 7.00
N VAL A 263 -11.11 -5.66 6.87
CA VAL A 263 -10.73 -6.89 6.18
C VAL A 263 -10.38 -6.61 4.72
N ALA A 264 -11.19 -5.79 4.03
CA ALA A 264 -10.91 -5.36 2.66
C ALA A 264 -9.59 -4.60 2.55
N TYR A 265 -9.31 -3.67 3.47
CA TYR A 265 -8.03 -2.95 3.51
C TYR A 265 -6.84 -3.89 3.73
N LEU A 266 -6.94 -4.82 4.68
CA LEU A 266 -5.87 -5.79 4.95
C LEU A 266 -5.59 -6.67 3.73
N GLU A 267 -6.63 -7.09 2.99
CA GLU A 267 -6.47 -7.87 1.76
C GLU A 267 -5.82 -7.04 0.64
N ALA A 268 -6.23 -5.78 0.47
CA ALA A 268 -5.59 -4.86 -0.47
C ALA A 268 -4.10 -4.66 -0.17
N CYS A 269 -3.70 -4.59 1.11
CA CYS A 269 -2.29 -4.57 1.50
C CYS A 269 -1.56 -5.84 1.07
N LYS A 270 -2.17 -7.02 1.20
CA LYS A 270 -1.57 -8.29 0.76
C LYS A 270 -1.37 -8.32 -0.75
N GLU A 271 -2.39 -7.89 -1.51
CA GLU A 271 -2.32 -7.85 -2.98
C GLU A 271 -1.21 -6.89 -3.46
N ASP A 272 -1.11 -5.71 -2.86
CA ASP A 272 -0.05 -4.75 -3.16
C ASP A 272 1.35 -5.31 -2.86
N LEU A 273 1.53 -5.92 -1.68
CA LEU A 273 2.79 -6.57 -1.30
C LEU A 273 3.20 -7.64 -2.33
N LEU A 274 2.26 -8.47 -2.79
CA LEU A 274 2.51 -9.48 -3.83
C LEU A 274 2.80 -8.87 -5.20
N GLY A 275 2.23 -7.70 -5.51
CA GLY A 275 2.54 -6.94 -6.72
C GLY A 275 3.96 -6.36 -6.73
N ARG A 276 4.55 -6.18 -5.54
CA ARG A 276 5.86 -5.54 -5.33
C ARG A 276 7.02 -6.51 -5.11
N ILE A 277 6.86 -7.81 -5.39
CA ILE A 277 7.88 -8.86 -5.20
C ILE A 277 9.26 -8.45 -5.73
N GLU A 278 9.31 -7.80 -6.89
CA GLU A 278 10.55 -7.36 -7.56
C GLU A 278 11.40 -6.43 -6.68
N GLU A 279 10.77 -5.54 -5.90
CA GLU A 279 11.46 -4.59 -5.03
C GLU A 279 12.26 -5.28 -3.92
N PHE A 280 11.79 -6.46 -3.48
CA PHE A 280 12.43 -7.22 -2.41
C PHE A 280 13.59 -8.10 -2.91
N ARG A 281 13.67 -8.38 -4.22
CA ARG A 281 14.78 -9.15 -4.82
C ARG A 281 16.11 -8.39 -4.80
N GLU A 282 16.06 -7.07 -5.03
CA GLU A 282 17.25 -6.25 -5.36
C GLU A 282 18.13 -5.87 -4.17
N GLN A 283 17.74 -6.18 -2.93
CA GLN A 283 18.50 -5.84 -1.71
C GLN A 283 19.87 -6.53 -1.59
N ARG A 284 20.28 -7.33 -2.58
CA ARG A 284 21.59 -7.99 -2.66
C ARG A 284 22.69 -7.18 -3.35
N LYS A 285 22.42 -6.00 -3.94
CA LYS A 285 23.50 -5.19 -4.54
C LYS A 285 24.33 -4.53 -3.43
N PRO A 286 25.66 -4.77 -3.35
CA PRO A 286 26.50 -4.11 -2.36
C PRO A 286 26.43 -2.60 -2.56
N GLN A 287 26.17 -1.88 -1.47
CA GLN A 287 26.12 -0.42 -1.45
C GLN A 287 27.46 0.15 -1.95
N LEU A 288 27.44 0.86 -3.08
CA LEU A 288 28.56 1.69 -3.50
C LEU A 288 28.59 2.93 -2.61
N ILE A 289 29.42 2.89 -1.56
CA ILE A 289 29.65 4.06 -0.72
C ILE A 289 30.58 5.01 -1.48
N ILE A 290 30.03 6.08 -2.06
CA ILE A 290 30.80 7.18 -2.65
C ILE A 290 30.94 8.29 -1.58
N PRO A 291 32.16 8.64 -1.13
CA PRO A 291 32.36 9.72 -0.17
C PRO A 291 31.78 11.05 -0.70
N GLY A 292 30.85 11.65 0.05
CA GLY A 292 30.23 12.94 -0.30
C GLY A 292 28.89 12.85 -1.05
N MET A 293 28.41 11.65 -1.40
CA MET A 293 27.06 11.41 -1.91
C MET A 293 26.36 10.31 -1.08
N THR A 294 25.37 10.68 -0.27
CA THR A 294 24.39 9.73 0.24
C THR A 294 23.51 9.29 -0.92
N ILE A 295 23.83 8.15 -1.53
CA ILE A 295 22.87 7.42 -2.34
C ILE A 295 21.85 6.86 -1.35
N GLN A 296 20.64 7.42 -1.33
CA GLN A 296 19.53 6.83 -0.59
C GLN A 296 19.34 5.42 -1.12
N THR A 297 19.53 4.43 -0.25
CA THR A 297 19.12 3.07 -0.55
C THR A 297 17.61 3.09 -0.75
N ASN A 298 17.14 2.69 -1.93
CA ASN A 298 15.74 2.37 -2.18
C ASN A 298 15.40 1.11 -1.38
N GLU A 299 15.35 1.21 -0.05
CA GLU A 299 14.66 0.22 0.75
C GLU A 299 13.16 0.34 0.41
N PRO A 300 12.48 -0.77 0.12
CA PRO A 300 11.05 -0.74 -0.15
C PRO A 300 10.34 -0.17 1.07
N SER A 301 9.62 0.94 0.88
CA SER A 301 8.82 1.55 1.95
C SER A 301 7.58 0.72 2.21
N PHE A 302 7.24 0.64 3.49
CA PHE A 302 6.03 0.00 4.02
C PHE A 302 5.05 1.05 4.60
N ASP A 303 5.32 2.34 4.40
CA ASP A 303 4.54 3.43 5.00
C ASP A 303 3.11 3.49 4.46
N CYS A 304 2.89 3.04 3.22
CA CYS A 304 1.54 2.96 2.63
C CYS A 304 0.60 1.99 3.38
N TYR A 305 1.15 1.08 4.19
CA TYR A 305 0.36 0.16 5.01
C TYR A 305 0.04 0.72 6.40
N GLN A 306 0.54 1.92 6.75
CA GLN A 306 0.25 2.52 8.06
C GLN A 306 -1.16 3.08 8.12
N VAL A 307 -1.70 3.11 9.34
CA VAL A 307 -3.02 3.66 9.65
C VAL A 307 -2.88 5.00 10.34
N ASN A 308 -3.60 6.01 9.85
CA ASN A 308 -3.65 7.33 10.47
C ASN A 308 -4.95 7.50 11.27
N LEU A 309 -4.87 7.41 12.60
CA LEU A 309 -6.00 7.65 13.49
C LEU A 309 -6.32 9.15 13.55
N LEU A 310 -7.45 9.56 12.96
CA LEU A 310 -7.86 10.97 12.87
C LEU A 310 -8.72 11.39 14.07
N VAL A 311 -9.65 10.52 14.46
CA VAL A 311 -10.56 10.75 15.59
C VAL A 311 -10.48 9.53 16.50
N ASP A 312 -10.13 9.80 17.76
CA ASP A 312 -10.03 8.83 18.84
C ASP A 312 -11.00 9.25 19.95
N ASN A 313 -11.93 8.36 20.29
CA ASN A 313 -12.92 8.54 21.35
C ASN A 313 -12.78 7.45 22.45
N SER A 314 -11.56 6.92 22.65
CA SER A 314 -11.23 6.04 23.79
C SER A 314 -11.30 6.71 25.16
#